data_AF-A0A411PQM8-F1
#
_entry.id   AF-A0A411PQM8-F1
#
_cell.length_a   1.000
_cell.length_b   1.000
_cell.length_c   1.000
_cell.angle_alpha   90.00
_cell.angle_beta   90.00
_cell.angle_gamma   90.00
#
_symmetry.space_group_name_H-M   'P 1'
#
loop_
_entity.id
_entity.type
_entity.pdbx_description
1 polymer ?
#
loop_
_entity_poly.entity_id
_entity_poly.type
_entity_poly.pdbx_seq_one_letter_code
_entity_poly.pdbx_strand_id
1 'polypeptide(L)' 'VYWIWGGFSVDNATLSRFFCFHFLFPFIIVGLVMLHFLFLHETGSFNPLGLNSDL' A
#
# COMPACT_ATOMS: atom_id res chain seq x y z
N VAL A 1 -6.13 -4.05 21.51
CA VAL A 1 -4.79 -3.43 21.49
C VAL A 1 -3.68 -4.33 22.04
N TYR A 2 -3.89 -5.02 23.17
CA TYR A 2 -2.94 -5.98 23.75
C TYR A 2 -2.32 -6.96 22.74
N TRP A 3 -3.13 -7.49 21.81
CA TRP A 3 -2.64 -8.37 20.75
C TRP A 3 -1.60 -7.72 19.83
N ILE A 4 -1.75 -6.43 19.49
CA ILE A 4 -0.79 -5.69 18.66
C ILE A 4 0.49 -5.44 19.46
N TRP A 5 0.35 -4.93 20.69
CA TRP A 5 1.47 -4.55 21.55
C TRP A 5 2.26 -5.76 22.06
N GLY A 6 1.61 -6.92 22.21
CA GLY A 6 2.23 -8.12 22.79
C GLY A 6 2.37 -8.04 24.31
N GLY A 7 1.66 -7.10 24.95
CA GLY A 7 1.77 -6.79 26.36
C GLY A 7 0.84 -5.63 26.75
N PHE A 8 0.95 -5.18 28.00
CA PHE A 8 0.11 -4.11 28.55
C PHE A 8 0.54 -2.70 28.14
N SER A 9 1.75 -2.54 27.62
CA SER A 9 2.32 -1.29 27.11
C SER A 9 3.05 -1.52 25.79
N VAL A 10 3.39 -0.43 25.10
CA VAL A 10 4.33 -0.48 23.97
C VAL A 10 5.71 -0.78 24.51
N ASP A 11 6.33 -1.83 24.00
CA ASP A 11 7.64 -2.31 24.45
C ASP A 11 8.39 -3.01 23.29
N ASN A 12 9.52 -3.66 23.57
CA ASN A 12 10.37 -4.33 22.58
C ASN A 12 9.61 -5.35 21.70
N ALA A 13 8.61 -6.03 22.26
CA ALA A 13 7.72 -6.92 21.49
C ALA A 13 6.96 -6.15 20.39
N THR A 14 6.51 -4.93 20.67
CA THR A 14 5.84 -4.06 19.71
C THR A 14 6.81 -3.54 18.65
N LEU A 15 8.02 -3.12 19.06
CA LEU A 15 9.07 -2.64 18.14
C LEU A 15 9.46 -3.70 17.10
N SER A 16 9.70 -4.93 17.55
CA SER A 16 10.08 -6.05 16.68
C SER A 16 8.98 -6.39 15.66
N ARG A 17 7.71 -6.32 16.06
CA ARG A 17 6.57 -6.55 15.16
C ARG A 17 6.41 -5.42 14.16
N PHE A 18 6.56 -4.17 14.59
CA PHE A 18 6.48 -3.01 13.70
C PHE A 18 7.62 -3.01 12.69
N PHE A 19 8.82 -3.44 13.07
CA PHE A 19 9.91 -3.63 12.12
C PHE A 19 9.56 -4.68 11.05
N CYS A 20 8.99 -5.83 11.45
CA CYS A 20 8.53 -6.85 10.51
C CYS A 20 7.46 -6.32 9.54
N PHE A 21 6.45 -5.60 10.05
CA PHE A 21 5.43 -4.97 9.20
C PHE A 21 6.03 -3.90 8.28
N HIS A 22 6.91 -3.05 8.79
CA HIS A 22 7.60 -2.02 8.01
C HIS A 22 8.46 -2.63 6.91
N PHE A 23 9.10 -3.77 7.16
CA PHE A 23 9.84 -4.49 6.14
C PHE A 23 8.90 -5.11 5.09
N LEU A 24 7.77 -5.69 5.51
CA LEU A 24 6.82 -6.37 4.62
C LEU A 24 6.02 -5.43 3.73
N PHE A 25 5.48 -4.33 4.29
CA PHE A 25 4.54 -3.46 3.58
C PHE A 25 5.08 -2.82 2.30
N PRO A 26 6.34 -2.37 2.21
CA PRO A 26 6.91 -1.87 0.96
C PRO A 26 6.75 -2.85 -0.21
N PHE A 27 6.96 -4.15 0.02
CA PHE A 27 6.79 -5.16 -1.04
C PHE A 27 5.33 -5.36 -1.43
N ILE A 28 4.42 -5.33 -0.46
CA ILE A 28 2.97 -5.36 -0.73
C ILE A 28 2.57 -4.13 -1.55
N ILE A 29 3.06 -2.94 -1.19
CA ILE A 29 2.79 -1.69 -1.90
C ILE A 29 3.31 -1.76 -3.33
N VAL A 30 4.51 -2.30 -3.57
CA VAL A 30 5.02 -2.52 -4.93
C VAL A 30 4.07 -3.41 -5.74
N GLY A 31 3.58 -4.51 -5.16
CA GLY A 31 2.59 -5.37 -5.81
C GLY A 31 1.28 -4.63 -6.13
N LEU A 32 0.78 -3.80 -5.22
CA LEU A 32 -0.41 -2.99 -5.43
C LEU A 32 -0.20 -1.89 -6.47
N VAL A 33 0.98 -1.29 -6.55
CA VAL A 33 1.35 -0.31 -7.59
C VAL A 33 1.35 -0.96 -8.97
N MET A 34 1.87 -2.18 -9.09
CA MET A 34 1.81 -2.94 -10.35
C MET A 34 0.36 -3.23 -10.76
N LEU A 35 -0.50 -3.67 -9.82
CA LEU A 35 -1.92 -3.88 -10.10
C LEU A 35 -2.63 -2.57 -10.48
N HIS A 36 -2.29 -1.47 -9.81
CA HIS A 36 -2.82 -0.14 -10.14
C HIS A 36 -2.45 0.26 -11.57
N PHE A 37 -1.17 0.09 -11.97
CA PHE A 37 -0.72 0.39 -13.32
C PHE A 37 -1.29 -0.55 -14.38
N LEU A 38 -1.55 -1.82 -14.06
CA LEU A 38 -2.24 -2.72 -14.97
C LEU A 38 -3.62 -2.18 -15.34
N PHE A 39 -4.44 -1.79 -14.36
CA PHE A 39 -5.76 -1.25 -14.65
C PHE A 39 -5.72 0.13 -15.30
N LEU A 40 -4.75 0.97 -14.91
CA LEU A 40 -4.52 2.26 -15.57
C LEU A 40 -4.13 2.08 -17.05
N HIS A 41 -3.37 1.03 -17.37
CA HIS A 41 -2.96 0.72 -18.73
C HIS A 41 -4.15 0.28 -19.60
N GLU A 42 -5.09 -0.48 -19.04
CA GLU A 42 -6.30 -0.90 -19.77
C GLU A 42 -7.25 0.26 -20.10
N THR A 43 -7.42 1.22 -19.19
CA THR A 43 -8.33 2.36 -19.40
C THR A 43 -7.67 3.61 -19.96
N GLY A 44 -6.33 3.71 -19.86
CA GLY A 44 -5.60 4.95 -20.09
C GLY A 44 -5.81 5.99 -18.99
N SER A 45 -5.09 7.12 -19.11
CA SER A 45 -5.26 8.28 -18.22
C SER A 45 -6.39 9.19 -18.67
N PHE A 46 -7.11 9.75 -17.70
CA PHE A 46 -8.18 10.73 -17.95
C PHE A 46 -7.59 12.14 -18.12
N ASN A 47 -8.24 12.99 -18.93
CA ASN A 47 -7.87 14.39 -19.09
C ASN A 47 -8.91 15.32 -18.40
N PRO A 48 -8.53 16.54 -18.00
CA PRO A 48 -9.41 17.43 -17.23
C PRO A 48 -10.67 17.89 -17.97
N LEU A 49 -10.71 17.77 -19.30
CA LEU A 49 -11.89 18.08 -20.11
C LEU A 49 -12.86 16.89 -20.20
N GLY A 50 -12.42 15.70 -19.83
CA GLY A 50 -13.19 14.46 -19.88
C GLY A 50 -13.63 14.04 -21.27
N LEU A 51 -12.94 14.54 -22.30
CA LEU A 51 -13.15 14.14 -23.69
C LEU A 51 -12.29 12.92 -24.02
N ASN A 52 -12.58 12.22 -25.10
CA ASN A 52 -11.67 11.17 -25.56
C ASN A 52 -10.35 11.81 -26.01
N SER A 53 -9.23 11.32 -25.49
CA SER A 53 -7.90 11.89 -25.74
C SER A 53 -7.33 11.54 -27.13
N ASP A 54 -7.90 10.54 -27.81
CA ASP A 54 -7.47 10.05 -29.13
C ASP A 54 -8.31 10.63 -30.30
N LEU A 55 -9.21 11.56 -29.98
CA LEU A 55 -10.14 12.23 -30.90
C LEU A 55 -9.49 13.49 -31.49
#